data_AF-A0A8J7HJS5-F1
#
_entry.id   AF-A0A8J7HJS5-F1
#
_cell.length_a   1.000
_cell.length_b   1.000
_cell.length_c   1.000
_cell.angle_alpha   90.00
_cell.angle_beta   90.00
_cell.angle_gamma   90.00
#
_symmetry.space_group_name_H-M   'P 1'
#
loop_
_entity.id
_entity.type
_entity.pdbx_description
1 polymer ?
#
loop_
_entity_poly.entity_id
_entity_poly.type
_entity_poly.pdbx_seq_one_letter_code
_entity_poly.pdbx_strand_id
1 'polypeptide(L)' 'MNATINIFTEIPSPLHDCLKDYLEQHPDWDEKRVLTAAVSLFLLQNADGDRRVAQVYLETLFHHN' A
#
# COMPACT_ATOMS: atom_id res chain seq x y z
N MET A 1 14.92 3.40 12.96
CA MET A 1 14.90 2.60 11.72
C MET A 1 13.75 1.60 11.85
N ASN A 2 12.64 1.81 11.15
CA ASN A 2 11.60 0.79 11.07
C ASN A 2 12.08 -0.27 10.07
N ALA A 3 12.16 -1.53 10.49
CA ALA A 3 12.52 -2.61 9.59
C ALA A 3 11.36 -2.85 8.60
N THR A 4 11.66 -2.83 7.31
CA THR A 4 10.72 -3.28 6.28
C THR A 4 10.74 -4.80 6.20
N ILE A 5 9.56 -5.42 6.25
CA ILE A 5 9.41 -6.88 6.12
C ILE A 5 8.78 -7.14 4.75
N ASN A 6 9.41 -8.02 3.96
CA ASN A 6 8.86 -8.44 2.67
C ASN A 6 7.66 -9.37 2.89
N ILE A 7 6.60 -9.11 2.15
CA ILE A 7 5.42 -9.98 2.09
C ILE A 7 5.45 -10.67 0.73
N PHE A 8 5.34 -12.00 0.72
CA PHE A 8 5.17 -12.78 -0.50
C PHE A 8 3.74 -13.32 -0.53
N THR A 9 3.01 -13.01 -1.59
CA THR A 9 1.62 -13.44 -1.75
C THR A 9 1.28 -13.59 -3.23
N GLU A 10 0.33 -14.46 -3.52
CA GLU A 10 -0.24 -14.62 -4.86
C GLU A 10 -1.54 -13.82 -4.92
N ILE A 11 -1.72 -13.03 -5.97
CA ILE A 11 -2.96 -12.27 -6.21
C ILE A 11 -3.65 -12.78 -7.49
N PRO A 12 -5.00 -12.72 -7.56
CA PRO A 12 -5.72 -13.06 -8.78
C PRO A 12 -5.28 -12.21 -9.97
N SER A 13 -5.16 -12.81 -11.16
CA SER A 13 -4.76 -12.10 -12.40
C SER A 13 -5.54 -10.81 -12.65
N PRO A 14 -6.88 -10.76 -12.49
CA PRO A 14 -7.62 -9.53 -12.74
C PRO A 14 -7.22 -8.37 -11.81
N LEU A 15 -6.80 -8.68 -10.58
CA LEU A 15 -6.32 -7.67 -9.63
C LEU A 15 -4.94 -7.16 -10.02
N HIS A 16 -4.07 -8.06 -10.48
CA HIS A 16 -2.77 -7.72 -11.00
C HIS A 16 -2.87 -6.82 -12.25
N ASP A 17 -3.80 -7.10 -13.15
CA ASP A 17 -4.01 -6.30 -14.36
C ASP A 17 -4.45 -4.87 -14.00
N CYS A 18 -5.44 -4.72 -13.11
CA CYS A 18 -5.86 -3.42 -12.60
C CYS A 18 -4.73 -2.65 -11.88
N LEU A 19 -3.89 -3.36 -11.12
CA LEU A 19 -2.73 -2.77 -10.44
C LEU A 19 -1.74 -2.22 -11.46
N LYS A 20 -1.47 -2.98 -12.52
CA LYS A 20 -0.58 -2.56 -13.59
C LYS A 20 -1.12 -1.32 -14.31
N ASP A 21 -2.41 -1.33 -14.70
CA ASP A 21 -3.06 -0.20 -15.36
C ASP A 21 -3.02 1.08 -14.51
N TYR A 22 -3.15 0.95 -13.19
CA TYR A 22 -3.00 2.07 -12.26
C TYR A 22 -1.57 2.61 -12.24
N LEU A 23 -0.56 1.74 -12.14
CA LEU A 23 0.85 2.16 -12.11
C LEU A 23 1.28 2.83 -13.43
N GLU A 24 0.75 2.40 -14.58
CA GLU A 24 1.00 3.04 -15.87
C GLU A 24 0.49 4.50 -15.93
N GLN A 25 -0.58 4.80 -15.19
CA GLN A 25 -1.18 6.15 -15.13
C GLN A 25 -0.58 7.03 -14.02
N HIS A 26 0.17 6.43 -13.09
CA HIS A 26 0.67 7.09 -11.89
C HIS A 26 2.18 6.84 -11.72
N PRO A 27 3.06 7.58 -12.44
CA PRO A 27 4.50 7.31 -12.48
C PRO A 27 5.21 7.48 -11.13
N ASP A 28 4.62 8.23 -10.20
CA ASP A 28 5.14 8.44 -8.84
C ASP A 28 4.83 7.27 -7.88
N TRP A 29 4.16 6.24 -8.39
CA TRP A 29 3.74 5.07 -7.63
C TRP A 29 4.47 3.82 -8.10
N ASP A 30 4.84 2.98 -7.13
CA ASP A 30 5.31 1.63 -7.38
C ASP A 30 4.39 0.60 -6.69
N GLU A 31 4.56 -0.66 -7.05
CA GLU A 31 3.77 -1.77 -6.52
C GLU A 31 3.78 -1.79 -4.99
N LYS A 32 4.95 -1.56 -4.37
CA LYS A 32 5.12 -1.57 -2.91
C LYS A 32 4.32 -0.47 -2.26
N ARG A 33 4.32 0.74 -2.83
CA ARG A 33 3.57 1.89 -2.33
C ARG A 33 2.07 1.64 -2.43
N VAL A 34 1.59 1.11 -3.55
CA VAL A 34 0.16 0.75 -3.70
C VAL A 34 -0.25 -0.31 -2.69
N LEU A 35 0.53 -1.39 -2.55
CA LEU A 35 0.23 -2.47 -1.60
C LEU A 35 0.29 -1.98 -0.15
N THR A 36 1.26 -1.13 0.19
CA THR A 36 1.36 -0.54 1.54
C THR A 36 0.15 0.36 1.83
N ALA A 37 -0.29 1.16 0.86
CA ALA A 37 -1.48 2.00 0.98
C ALA A 37 -2.75 1.15 1.13
N ALA A 38 -2.89 0.09 0.33
CA ALA A 38 -4.04 -0.82 0.37
C ALA A 38 -4.12 -1.56 1.71
N VAL A 39 -3.02 -2.14 2.19
CA VAL A 39 -2.98 -2.87 3.47
C VAL A 39 -3.25 -1.93 4.64
N SER A 40 -2.60 -0.76 4.67
CA SER A 40 -2.81 0.20 5.77
C SER A 40 -4.22 0.77 5.78
N LEU A 41 -4.81 1.06 4.61
CA LEU A 41 -6.21 1.49 4.52
C LEU A 41 -7.18 0.40 4.97
N PHE A 42 -6.98 -0.85 4.53
CA PHE A 42 -7.82 -1.97 4.93
C PHE A 42 -7.81 -2.16 6.45
N LEU A 43 -6.62 -2.11 7.07
CA LEU A 43 -6.47 -2.19 8.52
C LEU A 43 -7.09 -0.98 9.23
N LEU A 44 -6.97 0.24 8.69
CA LEU A 44 -7.58 1.43 9.29
C LEU A 44 -9.11 1.35 9.31
N GLN A 45 -9.70 0.76 8.27
CA GLN A 45 -11.15 0.60 8.14
C GLN A 45 -11.71 -0.55 9.01
N ASN A 46 -10.93 -1.60 9.25
CA ASN A 46 -11.42 -2.85 9.83
C ASN A 46 -10.80 -3.23 11.18
N ALA A 47 -9.72 -2.57 11.60
CA ALA A 47 -9.11 -2.76 12.92
C ALA A 47 -9.49 -1.61 13.87
N ASP A 48 -9.19 -1.78 15.16
CA ASP A 48 -9.53 -0.86 16.27
C ASP A 48 -8.79 0.51 16.24
N GLY A 49 -8.50 1.05 15.06
CA GLY A 49 -7.94 2.40 14.91
C GLY A 49 -6.51 2.55 15.43
N ASP A 50 -5.64 1.56 15.17
CA ASP A 50 -4.24 1.65 15.58
C ASP A 50 -3.55 2.84 14.90
N ARG A 51 -3.08 3.79 15.73
CA ARG A 51 -2.39 5.01 15.28
C ARG A 51 -1.16 4.71 14.40
N ARG A 52 -0.50 3.56 14.60
CA ARG A 52 0.64 3.13 13.78
C ARG A 52 0.21 2.86 12.34
N VAL A 53 -0.97 2.28 12.15
CA VAL A 53 -1.55 2.00 10.82
C VAL A 53 -1.92 3.31 10.12
N ALA A 54 -2.56 4.24 10.85
CA ALA A 54 -2.88 5.56 10.32
C ALA A 54 -1.62 6.33 9.90
N GLN A 55 -0.54 6.25 10.69
CA GLN A 55 0.75 6.85 10.34
C GLN A 55 1.32 6.26 9.05
N VAL A 56 1.39 4.93 8.92
CA VAL A 56 1.89 4.28 7.70
C VAL A 56 1.06 4.65 6.48
N TYR A 57 -0.27 4.72 6.62
CA TYR A 57 -1.16 5.13 5.52
C TYR A 57 -0.85 6.56 5.05
N LEU A 58 -0.79 7.52 5.99
CA LEU A 58 -0.50 8.91 5.67
C LEU A 58 0.92 9.11 5.11
N GLU A 59 1.91 8.40 5.64
CA GLU A 59 3.26 8.42 5.11
C GLU A 59 3.30 7.87 3.68
N THR A 60 2.61 6.76 3.40
CA THR A 60 2.56 6.19 2.05
C THR A 60 1.93 7.16 1.04
N LEU A 61 0.89 7.89 1.43
CA LEU A 61 0.22 8.86 0.57
C LEU A 61 1.05 10.12 0.32
N PHE A 62 1.68 10.66 1.36
CA PHE A 62 2.23 12.02 1.33
C PHE A 62 3.74 12.11 1.46
N HIS A 63 4.46 11.06 1.88
CA HIS A 63 5.92 11.07 1.85
C HIS A 63 6.43 10.79 0.44
N HIS A 64 6.74 11.88 -0.24
CA HIS A 64 7.61 11.94 -1.40
C HIS A 64 8.95 12.50 -0.90
N ASN A 65 9.99 11.69 -0.88
CA ASN A 65 11.36 12.13 -0.63
C ASN A 65 12.28 11.40 -1.61
#